data_AF-A0A2H5B2M6-F1
#
_entry.id   AF-A0A2H5B2M6-F1
#
_cell.length_a   1.000
_cell.length_b   1.000
_cell.length_c   1.000
_cell.angle_alpha   90.00
_cell.angle_beta   90.00
_cell.angle_gamma   90.00
#
_symmetry.space_group_name_H-M   'P 1'
#
loop_
_entity.id
_entity.type
_entity.pdbx_description
1 polymer ?
#
loop_
_entity_poly.entity_id
_entity_poly.type
_entity_poly.pdbx_seq_one_letter_code
_entity_poly.pdbx_strand_id
1 'polypeptide(L)'
;MPLRDELPPRTGPWASRFDSEEALVKADDALRAAALRDRDLAPVLPYGEVYGYWLDGRGNATAIAIDPAEPYGADGELQYVYGDFLTGAHVYGVYRPAAGVGAQGPAGAGELWNTTLYPYPGGSLDPVTVPLAELGLDVPGVDRRFVNFCAGVLGVEAVDDLGMLKETFGGAWPDYREVVRAGLAHLARQPMPVEQWYALTYVAFPDRRALGYYLAQVYAYLFDGFDAMPVAPQ
;
A
#
# COMPACT_ATOMS: atom_id res chain seq x y z
N MET A 1 -14.74 16.56 13.48
CA MET A 1 -15.11 15.67 12.36
C MET A 1 -15.88 14.50 12.93
N PRO A 2 -16.99 14.04 12.33
CA PRO A 2 -17.60 12.79 12.76
C PRO A 2 -16.62 11.66 12.43
N LEU A 3 -16.32 10.83 13.42
CA LEU A 3 -15.63 9.56 13.23
C LEU A 3 -16.50 8.72 12.28
N ARG A 4 -15.88 8.12 11.25
CA ARG A 4 -16.56 7.21 10.32
C ARG A 4 -17.32 6.14 11.13
N ASP A 5 -18.65 6.07 10.96
CA ASP A 5 -19.52 5.11 11.65
C ASP A 5 -19.43 3.69 11.06
N GLU A 6 -18.75 3.51 9.92
CA GLU A 6 -18.52 2.21 9.30
C GLU A 6 -17.06 2.11 8.85
N LEU A 7 -16.41 1.01 9.22
CA LEU A 7 -15.15 0.60 8.60
C LEU A 7 -15.43 0.29 7.12
N PRO A 8 -14.53 0.66 6.18
CA PRO A 8 -14.68 0.21 4.80
C PRO A 8 -14.82 -1.32 4.74
N PRO A 9 -15.55 -1.85 3.74
CA PRO A 9 -15.88 -3.29 3.66
C PRO A 9 -14.64 -4.20 3.61
N ARG A 10 -13.47 -3.62 3.34
CA ARG A 10 -12.15 -4.22 3.46
C ARG A 10 -11.33 -3.38 4.43
N THR A 11 -11.21 -3.86 5.66
CA THR A 11 -10.16 -3.39 6.57
C THR A 11 -9.14 -4.49 6.69
N GLY A 12 -7.85 -4.14 6.62
CA GLY A 12 -6.82 -5.11 6.97
C GLY A 12 -6.97 -5.56 8.43
N PRO A 13 -6.05 -6.39 8.96
CA PRO A 13 -6.10 -6.81 10.35
C PRO A 13 -6.16 -5.65 11.36
N TRP A 14 -5.80 -4.42 10.97
CA TRP A 14 -5.78 -3.25 11.82
C TRP A 14 -6.62 -2.10 11.28
N ALA A 15 -7.45 -1.51 12.15
CA ALA A 15 -7.98 -0.16 11.96
C ALA A 15 -6.93 0.84 12.43
N SER A 16 -6.31 1.55 11.49
CA SER A 16 -5.20 2.47 11.76
C SER A 16 -5.59 3.94 11.55
N ARG A 17 -4.91 4.84 12.26
CA ARG A 17 -5.02 6.29 12.06
C ARG A 17 -3.77 7.02 12.54
N PHE A 18 -3.55 8.22 12.01
CA PHE A 18 -2.70 9.21 12.66
C PHE A 18 -3.46 9.87 13.81
N ASP A 19 -2.77 10.16 14.90
CA ASP A 19 -3.39 10.71 16.11
C ASP A 19 -3.43 12.25 16.13
N SER A 20 -2.80 12.90 15.15
CA SER A 20 -2.87 14.36 14.95
C SER A 20 -2.70 14.74 13.48
N GLU A 21 -3.14 15.96 13.14
CA GLU A 21 -2.88 16.57 11.83
C GLU A 21 -1.38 16.80 11.60
N GLU A 22 -0.65 17.18 12.64
CA GLU A 22 0.82 17.34 12.57
C GLU A 22 1.50 16.01 12.20
N ALA A 23 1.06 14.89 12.80
CA ALA A 23 1.56 13.57 12.45
C ALA A 23 1.26 13.22 10.98
N LEU A 24 0.03 13.47 10.52
CA LEU A 24 -0.37 13.25 9.13
C LEU A 24 0.49 14.05 8.15
N VAL A 25 0.67 15.35 8.40
CA VAL A 25 1.47 16.26 7.56
C VAL A 25 2.93 15.80 7.51
N LYS A 26 3.51 15.44 8.66
CA LYS A 26 4.89 14.93 8.72
C LYS A 26 5.07 13.64 7.90
N ALA A 27 4.09 12.74 7.94
CA ALA A 27 4.10 11.55 7.10
C ALA A 27 4.01 11.89 5.61
N ASP A 28 3.06 12.76 5.22
CA ASP A 28 2.90 13.13 3.82
C ASP A 28 4.17 13.80 3.27
N ASP A 29 4.78 14.72 4.01
CA ASP A 29 6.02 15.38 3.60
C ASP A 29 7.17 14.36 3.40
N ALA A 30 7.36 13.44 4.35
CA ALA A 30 8.41 12.43 4.28
C ALA A 30 8.19 11.45 3.11
N LEU A 31 6.97 10.95 2.95
CA LEU A 31 6.62 10.00 1.89
C LEU A 31 6.64 10.64 0.52
N ARG A 32 6.15 11.88 0.38
CA ARG A 32 6.23 12.64 -0.88
C ARG A 32 7.67 12.92 -1.28
N ALA A 33 8.54 13.24 -0.32
CA ALA A 33 9.96 13.40 -0.59
C ALA A 33 10.59 12.07 -1.05
N ALA A 34 10.23 10.95 -0.44
CA ALA A 34 10.67 9.62 -0.87
C ALA A 34 10.14 9.26 -2.28
N ALA A 35 8.86 9.52 -2.56
CA ALA A 35 8.25 9.32 -3.88
C ALA A 35 9.04 10.02 -5.00
N LEU A 36 9.39 11.29 -4.79
CA LEU A 36 10.16 12.08 -5.77
C LEU A 36 11.59 11.57 -5.93
N ARG A 37 12.25 11.24 -4.81
CA ARG A 37 13.64 10.77 -4.78
C ARG A 37 13.77 9.43 -5.51
N ASP A 38 12.88 8.50 -5.18
CA ASP A 38 12.96 7.10 -5.61
C ASP A 38 12.11 6.84 -6.87
N ARG A 39 11.36 7.85 -7.32
CA ARG A 39 10.42 7.77 -8.46
C ARG A 39 9.42 6.64 -8.25
N ASP A 40 8.76 6.68 -7.11
CA ASP A 40 7.81 5.66 -6.66
C ASP A 40 6.49 6.34 -6.31
N LEU A 41 5.37 5.86 -6.85
CA LEU A 41 4.05 6.39 -6.49
C LEU A 41 3.49 5.78 -5.21
N ALA A 42 4.11 4.72 -4.68
CA ALA A 42 3.63 4.02 -3.50
C ALA A 42 4.71 3.85 -2.42
N PRO A 43 5.49 4.91 -2.08
CA PRO A 43 6.60 4.78 -1.15
C PRO A 43 6.14 4.19 0.20
N VAL A 44 7.00 3.37 0.78
CA VAL A 44 6.83 2.82 2.12
C VAL A 44 8.07 3.17 2.92
N LEU A 45 7.88 3.82 4.07
CA LEU A 45 8.97 4.18 4.96
C LEU A 45 8.79 3.49 6.31
N PRO A 46 9.88 3.04 6.96
CA PRO A 46 9.85 2.63 8.35
C PRO A 46 9.31 3.77 9.22
N TYR A 47 8.39 3.46 10.13
CA TYR A 47 7.74 4.43 11.01
C TYR A 47 8.74 5.28 11.80
N GLY A 48 9.82 4.64 12.26
CA GLY A 48 10.89 5.29 13.00
C GLY A 48 11.69 6.32 12.19
N GLU A 49 11.76 6.19 10.86
CA GLU A 49 12.40 7.18 10.00
C GLU A 49 11.55 8.46 9.87
N VAL A 50 10.22 8.34 9.99
CA VAL A 50 9.29 9.47 9.91
C VAL A 50 9.16 10.16 11.27
N TYR A 51 8.94 9.39 12.33
CA TYR A 51 8.57 9.93 13.64
C TYR A 51 9.67 9.88 14.70
N GLY A 52 10.76 9.16 14.44
CA GLY A 52 11.78 8.84 15.44
C GLY A 52 11.59 7.42 15.98
N TYR A 53 12.69 6.80 16.41
CA TYR A 53 12.67 5.43 16.91
C TYR A 53 12.27 5.37 18.39
N TRP A 54 11.65 4.26 18.80
CA TRP A 54 11.29 4.00 20.19
C TRP A 54 10.36 5.09 20.79
N LEU A 55 10.74 5.65 21.94
CA LEU A 55 9.90 6.61 22.66
C LEU A 55 9.64 7.89 21.87
N ASP A 56 10.56 8.28 20.98
CA ASP A 56 10.46 9.52 20.20
C ASP A 56 9.33 9.46 19.17
N GLY A 57 9.00 8.26 18.66
CA GLY A 57 7.93 8.05 17.70
C GLY A 57 6.53 7.87 18.31
N ARG A 58 6.42 7.77 19.64
CA ARG A 58 5.13 7.48 20.30
C ARG A 58 4.10 8.59 20.08
N GLY A 59 2.83 8.19 20.00
CA GLY A 59 1.69 9.12 19.97
C GLY A 59 1.43 9.78 18.63
N ASN A 60 2.07 9.32 17.54
CA ASN A 60 1.78 9.82 16.19
C ASN A 60 0.75 8.96 15.45
N ALA A 61 0.54 7.71 15.86
CA ALA A 61 -0.44 6.80 15.27
C ALA A 61 -0.97 5.79 16.29
N THR A 62 -2.21 5.35 16.04
CA THR A 62 -2.89 4.30 16.77
C THR A 62 -3.41 3.26 15.78
N ALA A 63 -3.31 1.99 16.15
CA ALA A 63 -3.89 0.87 15.42
C ALA A 63 -4.62 -0.04 16.40
N ILE A 64 -5.83 -0.45 16.05
CA ILE A 64 -6.70 -1.28 16.89
C ILE A 64 -7.19 -2.46 16.05
N ALA A 65 -7.19 -3.65 16.63
CA ALA A 65 -7.76 -4.86 16.06
C ALA A 65 -8.58 -5.61 17.11
N ILE A 66 -9.40 -6.56 16.67
CA ILE A 66 -9.98 -7.57 17.56
C ILE A 66 -8.92 -8.63 17.79
N ASP A 67 -8.76 -9.10 19.03
CA ASP A 67 -7.83 -10.18 19.36
C ASP A 67 -8.19 -11.44 18.55
N PRO A 68 -7.31 -11.94 17.66
CA PRO A 68 -7.63 -13.09 16.84
C PRO A 68 -7.58 -14.43 17.62
N ALA A 69 -6.90 -14.47 18.77
CA ALA A 69 -6.80 -15.65 19.62
C ALA A 69 -7.95 -15.72 20.63
N GLU A 70 -8.34 -14.57 21.19
CA GLU A 70 -9.44 -14.48 22.16
C GLU A 70 -10.41 -13.32 21.80
N PRO A 71 -11.21 -13.43 20.73
CA PRO A 71 -12.05 -12.32 20.23
C PRO A 71 -13.06 -11.79 21.25
N TYR A 72 -13.48 -12.63 22.20
CA TYR A 72 -14.47 -12.30 23.21
C TYR A 72 -13.90 -12.53 24.62
N GLY A 73 -14.19 -11.60 25.53
CA GLY A 73 -13.85 -11.68 26.95
C GLY A 73 -14.75 -12.65 27.72
N ALA A 74 -14.43 -12.86 29.00
CA ALA A 74 -15.25 -13.67 29.90
C ALA A 74 -16.65 -13.07 30.16
N ASP A 75 -16.82 -11.78 29.89
CA ASP A 75 -18.08 -11.03 29.93
C ASP A 75 -18.84 -11.01 28.59
N GLY A 76 -18.26 -11.58 27.52
CA GLY A 76 -18.84 -11.61 26.17
C GLY A 76 -18.56 -10.36 25.32
N GLU A 77 -17.84 -9.38 25.83
CA GLU A 77 -17.46 -8.18 25.08
C GLU A 77 -16.28 -8.43 24.14
N LEU A 78 -16.16 -7.63 23.08
CA LEU A 78 -15.04 -7.72 22.14
C LEU A 78 -13.72 -7.35 22.83
N GLN A 79 -12.72 -8.22 22.69
CA GLN A 79 -11.36 -7.91 23.14
C GLN A 79 -10.61 -7.17 22.04
N TYR A 80 -10.18 -5.96 22.34
CA TYR A 80 -9.39 -5.15 21.43
C TYR A 80 -7.90 -5.21 21.79
N VAL A 81 -7.06 -5.38 20.78
CA VAL A 81 -5.60 -5.29 20.88
C VAL A 81 -5.10 -4.05 20.15
N TYR A 82 -3.97 -3.51 20.62
CA TYR A 82 -3.35 -2.33 20.04
C TYR A 82 -2.09 -2.72 19.27
N GLY A 83 -1.94 -2.15 18.08
CA GLY A 83 -0.80 -2.40 17.21
C GLY A 83 0.47 -1.75 17.74
N ASP A 84 1.60 -2.44 17.62
CA ASP A 84 2.90 -1.90 17.98
C ASP A 84 3.52 -1.12 16.81
N PHE A 85 3.71 0.19 17.02
CA PHE A 85 4.40 1.07 16.08
C PHE A 85 5.90 1.21 16.33
N LEU A 86 6.42 0.62 17.43
CA LEU A 86 7.80 0.78 17.85
C LEU A 86 8.73 -0.23 17.17
N THR A 87 8.21 -1.37 16.72
CA THR A 87 9.00 -2.44 16.10
C THR A 87 8.45 -2.82 14.73
N GLY A 88 9.18 -2.47 13.66
CA GLY A 88 8.86 -2.94 12.30
C GLY A 88 7.59 -2.36 11.68
N ALA A 89 7.05 -1.27 12.23
CA ALA A 89 5.93 -0.58 11.65
C ALA A 89 6.33 0.34 10.49
N HIS A 90 5.36 0.66 9.65
CA HIS A 90 5.57 1.41 8.42
C HIS A 90 4.55 2.55 8.28
N VAL A 91 4.90 3.52 7.44
CA VAL A 91 3.96 4.50 6.90
C VAL A 91 3.92 4.31 5.39
N TYR A 92 2.71 4.18 4.86
CA TYR A 92 2.44 3.98 3.45
C TYR A 92 1.86 5.24 2.85
N GLY A 93 2.43 5.68 1.73
CA GLY A 93 1.87 6.75 0.91
C GLY A 93 1.47 6.20 -0.44
N VAL A 94 0.28 6.57 -0.92
CA VAL A 94 -0.17 6.29 -2.27
C VAL A 94 -0.44 7.63 -2.96
N TYR A 95 0.26 7.84 -4.06
CA TYR A 95 0.24 9.07 -4.83
C TYR A 95 -0.20 8.81 -6.25
N ARG A 96 -0.71 9.86 -6.88
CA ARG A 96 -0.92 9.94 -8.32
C ARG A 96 -0.32 11.24 -8.87
N PRO A 97 0.17 11.25 -10.12
CA PRO A 97 0.59 12.49 -10.75
C PRO A 97 -0.57 13.51 -10.80
N ALA A 98 -0.28 14.78 -10.66
CA ALA A 98 -1.26 15.82 -10.92
C ALA A 98 -1.66 15.84 -12.41
N ALA A 99 -2.87 16.33 -12.71
CA ALA A 99 -3.28 16.55 -14.09
C ALA A 99 -2.32 17.54 -14.79
N GLY A 100 -1.89 17.21 -16.01
CA GLY A 100 -1.00 18.06 -16.81
C GLY A 100 0.49 17.84 -16.57
N VAL A 101 0.89 16.90 -15.69
CA VAL A 101 2.30 16.48 -15.56
C VAL A 101 2.83 15.96 -16.90
N GLY A 102 4.04 16.38 -17.25
CA GLY A 102 4.69 16.03 -18.51
C GLY A 102 5.13 14.56 -18.58
N ALA A 103 5.51 14.11 -19.77
CA ALA A 103 5.86 12.71 -20.04
C ALA A 103 7.06 12.16 -19.25
N GLN A 104 7.82 13.02 -18.57
CA GLN A 104 8.98 12.64 -17.76
C GLN A 104 8.63 12.30 -16.30
N GLY A 105 7.37 12.48 -15.91
CA GLY A 105 6.93 12.29 -14.53
C GLY A 105 6.99 13.57 -13.69
N PRO A 106 6.51 13.51 -12.44
CA PRO A 106 6.55 14.62 -11.50
C PRO A 106 8.00 15.08 -11.22
N ALA A 107 8.23 16.39 -11.27
CA ALA A 107 9.50 17.03 -10.95
C ALA A 107 9.53 17.60 -9.53
N GLY A 108 8.38 17.74 -8.87
CA GLY A 108 8.29 18.32 -7.54
C GLY A 108 7.01 17.99 -6.79
N ALA A 109 6.98 18.39 -5.51
CA ALA A 109 5.94 18.02 -4.55
C ALA A 109 4.51 18.38 -4.99
N GLY A 110 4.32 19.53 -5.64
CA GLY A 110 3.03 20.00 -6.13
C GLY A 110 2.47 19.21 -7.33
N GLU A 111 3.28 18.35 -7.93
CA GLU A 111 2.92 17.49 -9.07
C GLU A 111 2.55 16.06 -8.64
N LEU A 112 2.52 15.79 -7.35
CA LEU A 112 2.01 14.55 -6.76
C LEU A 112 0.76 14.88 -5.95
N TRP A 113 -0.30 14.10 -6.09
CA TRP A 113 -1.49 14.19 -5.24
C TRP A 113 -1.58 12.93 -4.41
N ASN A 114 -1.72 13.10 -3.09
CA ASN A 114 -1.94 11.99 -2.17
C ASN A 114 -3.37 11.47 -2.39
N THR A 115 -3.52 10.17 -2.58
CA THR A 115 -4.83 9.49 -2.57
C THR A 115 -5.08 8.84 -1.22
N THR A 116 -4.05 8.20 -0.67
CA THR A 116 -4.15 7.38 0.53
C THR A 116 -2.87 7.51 1.34
N LEU A 117 -3.00 7.72 2.65
CA LEU A 117 -1.88 7.77 3.59
C LEU A 117 -2.29 7.02 4.84
N TYR A 118 -1.50 6.05 5.28
CA TYR A 118 -1.85 5.28 6.47
C TYR A 118 -0.62 4.73 7.19
N PRO A 119 -0.63 4.71 8.53
CA PRO A 119 0.37 4.01 9.32
C PRO A 119 -0.07 2.55 9.50
N TYR A 120 0.85 1.60 9.46
CA TYR A 120 0.53 0.19 9.71
C TYR A 120 1.49 -0.44 10.73
N PRO A 121 0.98 -1.06 11.81
CA PRO A 121 1.80 -1.86 12.70
C PRO A 121 2.27 -3.08 11.88
N GLY A 122 3.57 -3.38 11.92
CA GLY A 122 4.23 -4.28 10.97
C GLY A 122 3.50 -5.62 10.72
N GLY A 123 3.67 -6.16 9.51
CA GLY A 123 3.09 -7.42 9.09
C GLY A 123 4.01 -8.62 9.26
N SER A 124 3.53 -9.80 8.85
CA SER A 124 4.36 -11.01 8.72
C SER A 124 5.40 -10.90 7.60
N LEU A 125 5.27 -9.89 6.74
CA LEU A 125 6.16 -9.61 5.63
C LEU A 125 6.44 -8.10 5.58
N ASP A 126 7.71 -7.74 5.60
CA ASP A 126 8.16 -6.35 5.53
C ASP A 126 8.39 -5.96 4.05
N PRO A 127 7.58 -5.07 3.47
CA PRO A 127 7.71 -4.69 2.06
C PRO A 127 9.01 -3.95 1.74
N VAL A 128 9.66 -3.33 2.72
CA VAL A 128 10.90 -2.56 2.56
C VAL A 128 12.10 -3.50 2.48
N THR A 129 12.11 -4.57 3.28
CA THR A 129 13.30 -5.43 3.44
C THR A 129 13.19 -6.81 2.79
N VAL A 130 11.98 -7.34 2.54
CA VAL A 130 11.79 -8.68 1.97
C VAL A 130 12.55 -8.86 0.65
N PRO A 131 13.41 -9.87 0.47
CA PRO A 131 14.11 -10.08 -0.79
C PRO A 131 13.17 -10.36 -1.98
N LEU A 132 13.45 -9.76 -3.15
CA LEU A 132 12.62 -9.97 -4.35
C LEU A 132 12.54 -11.45 -4.75
N ALA A 133 13.62 -12.21 -4.55
CA ALA A 133 13.66 -13.63 -4.87
C ALA A 133 12.66 -14.45 -4.02
N GLU A 134 12.43 -14.08 -2.76
CA GLU A 134 11.46 -14.76 -1.88
C GLU A 134 10.01 -14.56 -2.33
N LEU A 135 9.75 -13.45 -3.03
CA LEU A 135 8.47 -13.13 -3.66
C LEU A 135 8.33 -13.67 -5.08
N GLY A 136 9.38 -14.31 -5.63
CA GLY A 136 9.44 -14.69 -7.04
C GLY A 136 9.48 -13.49 -8.00
N LEU A 137 9.98 -12.33 -7.53
CA LEU A 137 10.05 -11.06 -8.25
C LEU A 137 11.47 -10.66 -8.68
N ASP A 138 12.47 -11.51 -8.44
CA ASP A 138 13.83 -11.31 -8.95
C ASP A 138 13.89 -11.67 -10.45
N VAL A 139 13.26 -10.81 -11.27
CA VAL A 139 13.11 -10.96 -12.71
C VAL A 139 13.45 -9.66 -13.44
N PRO A 140 13.85 -9.71 -14.73
CA PRO A 140 14.25 -8.52 -15.46
C PRO A 140 13.20 -7.41 -15.46
N GLY A 141 13.62 -6.18 -15.13
CA GLY A 141 12.77 -5.00 -15.14
C GLY A 141 11.89 -4.82 -13.91
N VAL A 142 11.96 -5.72 -12.92
CA VAL A 142 11.25 -5.57 -11.64
C VAL A 142 12.23 -5.14 -10.56
N ASP A 143 11.82 -4.18 -9.73
CA ASP A 143 12.57 -3.73 -8.55
C ASP A 143 11.64 -3.48 -7.35
N ARG A 144 12.18 -2.96 -6.26
CA ARG A 144 11.44 -2.69 -5.01
C ARG A 144 10.17 -1.85 -5.21
N ARG A 145 10.16 -0.93 -6.19
CA ARG A 145 9.01 -0.07 -6.46
C ARG A 145 7.78 -0.88 -6.88
N PHE A 146 7.97 -2.07 -7.46
CA PHE A 146 6.85 -2.96 -7.73
C PHE A 146 6.29 -3.62 -6.46
N VAL A 147 7.14 -3.98 -5.49
CA VAL A 147 6.68 -4.49 -4.18
C VAL A 147 5.87 -3.41 -3.45
N ASN A 148 6.37 -2.17 -3.50
CA ASN A 148 5.70 -0.99 -2.96
C ASN A 148 4.36 -0.73 -3.68
N PHE A 149 4.31 -0.86 -5.00
CA PHE A 149 3.05 -0.80 -5.76
C PHE A 149 2.04 -1.85 -5.29
N CYS A 150 2.48 -3.11 -5.09
CA CYS A 150 1.62 -4.17 -4.57
C CYS A 150 1.14 -3.87 -3.13
N ALA A 151 2.04 -3.51 -2.22
CA ALA A 151 1.71 -3.28 -0.82
C ALA A 151 0.90 -1.99 -0.58
N GLY A 152 1.19 -0.94 -1.35
CA GLY A 152 0.54 0.36 -1.28
C GLY A 152 -0.73 0.41 -2.14
N VAL A 153 -0.58 0.51 -3.47
CA VAL A 153 -1.70 0.73 -4.42
C VAL A 153 -2.68 -0.44 -4.43
N LEU A 154 -2.17 -1.67 -4.41
CA LEU A 154 -3.02 -2.88 -4.41
C LEU A 154 -3.25 -3.43 -2.99
N GLY A 155 -2.81 -2.69 -1.97
CA GLY A 155 -3.03 -3.00 -0.57
C GLY A 155 -4.47 -2.70 -0.13
N VAL A 156 -4.91 -3.37 0.92
CA VAL A 156 -6.29 -3.33 1.43
C VAL A 156 -6.83 -1.91 1.64
N GLU A 157 -5.97 -0.96 2.03
CA GLU A 157 -6.36 0.42 2.31
C GLU A 157 -6.54 1.29 1.05
N ALA A 158 -5.97 0.89 -0.10
CA ALA A 158 -5.97 1.71 -1.32
C ALA A 158 -6.40 0.96 -2.59
N VAL A 159 -6.71 -0.35 -2.51
CA VAL A 159 -7.04 -1.17 -3.67
C VAL A 159 -8.26 -0.66 -4.45
N ASP A 160 -9.20 -0.01 -3.75
CA ASP A 160 -10.38 0.62 -4.35
C ASP A 160 -10.07 2.00 -4.97
N ASP A 161 -8.89 2.57 -4.72
CA ASP A 161 -8.43 3.86 -5.26
C ASP A 161 -7.72 3.73 -6.61
N LEU A 162 -7.60 2.51 -7.15
CA LEU A 162 -6.95 2.24 -8.45
C LEU A 162 -7.57 3.07 -9.60
N GLY A 163 -8.88 3.35 -9.53
CA GLY A 163 -9.56 4.22 -10.48
C GLY A 163 -9.02 5.66 -10.49
N MET A 164 -8.69 6.21 -9.31
CA MET A 164 -8.09 7.54 -9.20
C MET A 164 -6.68 7.57 -9.80
N LEU A 165 -5.92 6.47 -9.66
CA LEU A 165 -4.59 6.35 -10.26
C LEU A 165 -4.66 6.33 -11.79
N LYS A 166 -5.56 5.53 -12.38
CA LYS A 166 -5.63 5.34 -13.85
C LYS A 166 -5.68 6.65 -14.62
N GLU A 167 -6.46 7.63 -14.16
CA GLU A 167 -6.68 8.91 -14.84
C GLU A 167 -5.37 9.66 -15.15
N THR A 168 -4.37 9.49 -14.29
CA THR A 168 -3.12 10.26 -14.33
C THR A 168 -1.88 9.38 -14.37
N PHE A 169 -2.03 8.05 -14.36
CA PHE A 169 -0.92 7.11 -14.35
C PHE A 169 0.02 7.28 -15.55
N GLY A 170 -0.51 7.70 -16.71
CA GLY A 170 0.31 8.02 -17.88
C GLY A 170 1.33 9.14 -17.67
N GLY A 171 1.09 10.02 -16.68
CA GLY A 171 2.00 11.07 -16.23
C GLY A 171 3.00 10.63 -15.16
N ALA A 172 3.08 9.35 -14.81
CA ALA A 172 4.10 8.83 -13.90
C ALA A 172 5.46 8.71 -14.61
N TRP A 173 6.55 8.61 -13.84
CA TRP A 173 7.90 8.44 -14.40
C TRP A 173 7.95 7.25 -15.36
N PRO A 174 8.55 7.40 -16.56
CA PRO A 174 8.61 6.32 -17.54
C PRO A 174 9.18 5.02 -16.98
N ASP A 175 10.28 5.10 -16.23
CA ASP A 175 10.93 3.92 -15.65
C ASP A 175 10.07 3.24 -14.57
N TYR A 176 9.34 4.01 -13.76
CA TYR A 176 8.38 3.45 -12.81
C TYR A 176 7.25 2.67 -13.52
N ARG A 177 6.72 3.24 -14.62
CA ARG A 177 5.69 2.56 -15.43
C ARG A 177 6.20 1.27 -16.05
N GLU A 178 7.45 1.24 -16.51
CA GLU A 178 8.08 0.01 -17.00
C GLU A 178 8.16 -1.06 -15.90
N VAL A 179 8.57 -0.68 -14.68
CA VAL A 179 8.66 -1.59 -13.53
C VAL A 179 7.29 -2.19 -13.19
N VAL A 180 6.26 -1.35 -13.08
CA VAL A 180 4.89 -1.81 -12.80
C VAL A 180 4.39 -2.72 -13.92
N ARG A 181 4.67 -2.38 -15.18
CA ARG A 181 4.27 -3.20 -16.32
C ARG A 181 4.93 -4.58 -16.30
N ALA A 182 6.25 -4.62 -16.09
CA ALA A 182 7.02 -5.86 -16.03
C ALA A 182 6.53 -6.76 -14.88
N GLY A 183 6.33 -6.17 -13.69
CA GLY A 183 5.86 -6.88 -12.51
C GLY A 183 4.47 -7.47 -12.68
N LEU A 184 3.50 -6.67 -13.17
CA LEU A 184 2.15 -7.16 -13.43
C LEU A 184 2.12 -8.23 -14.52
N ALA A 185 2.85 -8.04 -15.61
CA ALA A 185 2.93 -9.03 -16.69
C ALA A 185 3.55 -10.36 -16.23
N HIS A 186 4.50 -10.30 -15.28
CA HIS A 186 5.08 -11.48 -14.66
C HIS A 186 4.09 -12.17 -13.72
N LEU A 187 3.56 -11.46 -12.71
CA LEU A 187 2.65 -12.06 -11.73
C LEU A 187 1.31 -12.50 -12.33
N ALA A 188 0.85 -11.91 -13.42
CA ALA A 188 -0.32 -12.40 -14.15
C ALA A 188 -0.12 -13.83 -14.71
N ARG A 189 1.13 -14.19 -15.05
CA ARG A 189 1.49 -15.51 -15.60
C ARG A 189 2.01 -16.47 -14.54
N GLN A 190 2.74 -15.94 -13.56
CA GLN A 190 3.31 -16.68 -12.43
C GLN A 190 2.95 -15.99 -11.12
N PRO A 191 1.69 -16.10 -10.67
CA PRO A 191 1.26 -15.50 -9.42
C PRO A 191 2.02 -16.10 -8.25
N MET A 192 2.41 -15.25 -7.31
CA MET A 192 2.98 -15.67 -6.03
C MET A 192 1.93 -16.49 -5.22
N PRO A 193 2.35 -17.25 -4.19
CA PRO A 193 1.42 -17.85 -3.23
C PRO A 193 0.44 -16.81 -2.67
N VAL A 194 -0.84 -17.17 -2.53
CA VAL A 194 -1.87 -16.24 -2.06
C VAL A 194 -1.64 -15.81 -0.60
N GLU A 195 -0.95 -16.64 0.17
CA GLU A 195 -0.54 -16.36 1.54
C GLU A 195 0.54 -15.28 1.59
N GLN A 196 1.50 -15.31 0.64
CA GLN A 196 2.51 -14.25 0.50
C GLN A 196 1.87 -12.95 -0.01
N TRP A 197 0.96 -13.05 -0.98
CA TRP A 197 0.19 -11.91 -1.45
C TRP A 197 -0.61 -11.27 -0.32
N TYR A 198 -1.31 -12.06 0.49
CA TYR A 198 -2.05 -11.59 1.66
C TYR A 198 -1.12 -10.99 2.71
N ALA A 199 0.04 -11.60 2.98
CA ALA A 199 1.01 -11.04 3.91
C ALA A 199 1.55 -9.67 3.46
N LEU A 200 1.63 -9.42 2.15
CA LEU A 200 2.11 -8.16 1.57
C LEU A 200 1.01 -7.09 1.46
N THR A 201 -0.23 -7.48 1.15
CA THR A 201 -1.30 -6.55 0.73
C THR A 201 -2.52 -6.55 1.63
N TYR A 202 -2.67 -7.59 2.47
CA TYR A 202 -3.88 -7.91 3.23
C TYR A 202 -5.15 -8.11 2.39
N VAL A 203 -5.01 -8.31 1.08
CA VAL A 203 -6.11 -8.67 0.18
C VAL A 203 -6.08 -10.17 -0.06
N ALA A 204 -7.15 -10.88 0.33
CA ALA A 204 -7.21 -12.34 0.19
C ALA A 204 -7.69 -12.75 -1.20
N PHE A 205 -7.12 -13.84 -1.72
CA PHE A 205 -7.58 -14.51 -2.94
C PHE A 205 -7.81 -15.98 -2.65
N PRO A 206 -8.84 -16.61 -3.26
CA PRO A 206 -9.15 -18.02 -3.02
C PRO A 206 -8.06 -18.96 -3.54
N ASP A 207 -7.38 -18.59 -4.62
CA ASP A 207 -6.25 -19.35 -5.18
C ASP A 207 -5.36 -18.46 -6.06
N ARG A 208 -4.21 -19.01 -6.48
CA ARG A 208 -3.24 -18.31 -7.33
C ARG A 208 -3.81 -17.93 -8.70
N ARG A 209 -4.75 -18.72 -9.24
CA ARG A 209 -5.34 -18.45 -10.55
C ARG A 209 -6.23 -17.22 -10.49
N ALA A 210 -7.05 -17.08 -9.44
CA ALA A 210 -7.84 -15.88 -9.18
C ALA A 210 -6.96 -14.64 -9.02
N LEU A 211 -5.86 -14.75 -8.27
CA LEU A 211 -4.87 -13.67 -8.16
C LEU A 211 -4.27 -13.29 -9.53
N GLY A 212 -3.83 -14.27 -10.31
CA GLY A 212 -3.29 -14.04 -11.65
C GLY A 212 -4.27 -13.36 -12.59
N TYR A 213 -5.56 -13.74 -12.57
CA TYR A 213 -6.59 -13.07 -13.34
C TYR A 213 -6.80 -11.62 -12.91
N TYR A 214 -6.86 -11.35 -11.61
CA TYR A 214 -6.98 -10.00 -11.10
C TYR A 214 -5.78 -9.14 -11.55
N LEU A 215 -4.56 -9.63 -11.42
CA LEU A 215 -3.36 -8.89 -11.84
C LEU A 215 -3.29 -8.67 -13.36
N ALA A 216 -3.79 -9.62 -14.15
CA ALA A 216 -3.96 -9.43 -15.60
C ALA A 216 -4.98 -8.34 -15.92
N GLN A 217 -6.06 -8.23 -15.14
CA GLN A 217 -7.04 -7.14 -15.28
C GLN A 217 -6.44 -5.79 -14.87
N VAL A 218 -5.66 -5.72 -13.80
CA VAL A 218 -4.93 -4.51 -13.40
C VAL A 218 -3.96 -4.07 -14.49
N TYR A 219 -3.21 -5.02 -15.07
CA TYR A 219 -2.36 -4.75 -16.23
C TYR A 219 -3.15 -4.12 -17.37
N ALA A 220 -4.24 -4.78 -17.80
CA ALA A 220 -5.04 -4.32 -18.92
C ALA A 220 -5.69 -2.96 -18.64
N TYR A 221 -6.10 -2.72 -17.39
CA TYR A 221 -6.69 -1.47 -16.93
C TYR A 221 -5.71 -0.30 -17.02
N LEU A 222 -4.45 -0.50 -16.62
CA LEU A 222 -3.43 0.55 -16.62
C LEU A 222 -2.74 0.75 -17.96
N PHE A 223 -2.58 -0.30 -18.77
CA PHE A 223 -1.74 -0.27 -19.98
C PHE A 223 -2.45 -0.53 -21.30
N ASP A 224 -3.55 -1.31 -21.30
CA ASP A 224 -4.21 -1.74 -22.55
C ASP A 224 -5.53 -0.99 -22.80
N GLY A 225 -5.87 0.00 -21.98
CA GLY A 225 -7.09 0.80 -22.14
C GLY A 225 -8.37 0.05 -21.78
N PHE A 226 -8.31 -0.99 -20.95
CA PHE A 226 -9.50 -1.68 -20.45
C PHE A 226 -10.27 -0.76 -19.49
N ASP A 227 -11.55 -0.48 -19.76
CA ASP A 227 -12.28 0.60 -19.05
C ASP A 227 -12.87 0.19 -17.69
N ALA A 228 -13.13 -1.09 -17.46
CA ALA A 228 -13.72 -1.54 -16.21
C ALA A 228 -12.65 -1.67 -15.11
N MET A 229 -12.87 -0.99 -13.98
CA MET A 229 -11.98 -1.08 -12.82
C MET A 229 -11.94 -2.52 -12.29
N PRO A 230 -10.76 -3.15 -12.19
CA PRO A 230 -10.61 -4.43 -11.54
C PRO A 230 -11.02 -4.33 -10.08
N VAL A 231 -11.88 -5.24 -9.63
CA VAL A 231 -12.37 -5.28 -8.25
C VAL A 231 -11.67 -6.42 -7.53
N ALA A 232 -10.98 -6.10 -6.43
CA ALA A 232 -10.43 -7.12 -5.55
C ALA A 232 -11.57 -7.93 -4.90
N PRO A 233 -11.32 -9.19 -4.49
CA PRO A 233 -12.29 -9.95 -3.69
C PRO A 233 -12.63 -9.25 -2.38
N GLN A 234 -13.87 -9.46 -1.91
CA GLN A 234 -14.31 -9.04 -0.57
C GLN A 234 -13.69 -9.94 0.50
#